data_AF-B9M4D8-F1
#
_entry.id   AF-B9M4D8-F1
#
_cell.length_a   1.000
_cell.length_b   1.000
_cell.length_c   1.000
_cell.angle_alpha   90.00
_cell.angle_beta   90.00
_cell.angle_gamma   90.00
#
_symmetry.space_group_name_H-M   'P 1'
#
loop_
_entity.id
_entity.type
_entity.pdbx_description
1 polymer ?
#
loop_
_entity_poly.entity_id
_entity_poly.type
_entity_poly.pdbx_seq_one_letter_code
_entity_poly.pdbx_strand_id
1 'polypeptide(L)'
;MKTEEIEEIRKEVAKVAHILATPIDFDKLISDGLLKQVGTSYYTDNVHALPENISKKIKTFTPTKKGLKLTFYKETKKMIKLAKDTEHLRDK
;
A
#
# COMPACT_ATOMS: atom_id res chain seq x y z
N MET A 1 4.62 -6.66 29.04
CA MET A 1 4.98 -6.03 27.75
C MET A 1 5.94 -4.92 28.07
N LYS A 2 7.16 -4.94 27.53
CA LYS A 2 8.16 -3.90 27.81
C LYS A 2 7.75 -2.62 27.11
N THR A 3 8.01 -1.46 27.71
CA THR A 3 7.63 -0.15 27.18
C THR A 3 8.18 0.11 25.78
N GLU A 4 9.37 -0.45 25.48
CA GLU A 4 10.03 -0.36 24.18
C GLU A 4 9.28 -1.10 23.07
N GLU A 5 8.75 -2.29 23.36
CA GLU A 5 7.96 -3.09 22.40
C GLU A 5 6.66 -2.37 22.01
N ILE A 6 6.04 -1.68 22.97
CA ILE A 6 4.82 -0.88 22.71
C ILE A 6 5.11 0.27 21.75
N GLU A 7 6.24 0.94 21.92
CA GLU A 7 6.60 2.09 21.11
C GLU A 7 6.94 1.67 19.68
N GLU A 8 7.63 0.54 19.50
CA GLU A 8 7.93 -0.01 18.18
C GLU A 8 6.64 -0.41 17.42
N ILE A 9 5.69 -1.05 18.10
CA ILE A 9 4.37 -1.38 17.52
C ILE A 9 3.63 -0.11 17.09
N ARG A 10 3.68 0.95 17.90
CA ARG A 10 3.04 2.24 17.58
C ARG A 10 3.63 2.88 16.34
N LYS A 11 4.97 2.86 16.20
CA LYS A 11 5.66 3.37 15.01
C LYS A 11 5.29 2.57 13.76
N GLU A 12 5.24 1.24 13.85
CA GLU A 12 4.82 0.38 12.73
C GLU A 12 3.37 0.62 12.31
N VAL A 13 2.46 0.76 13.28
CA VAL A 13 1.06 1.09 13.01
C VAL A 13 0.93 2.45 12.33
N ALA A 14 1.68 3.46 12.79
CA ALA A 14 1.69 4.80 12.18
C ALA A 14 2.16 4.76 10.71
N LYS A 15 3.24 4.02 10.43
CA LYS A 15 3.75 3.81 9.06
C LYS A 15 2.70 3.13 8.16
N VAL A 16 2.09 2.04 8.63
CA VAL A 16 1.08 1.29 7.87
C VAL A 16 -0.16 2.14 7.62
N ALA A 17 -0.62 2.88 8.62
CA ALA A 17 -1.75 3.80 8.49
C ALA A 17 -1.47 4.87 7.43
N HIS A 18 -0.27 5.47 7.45
CA HIS A 18 0.14 6.45 6.46
C HIS A 18 0.17 5.87 5.05
N ILE A 19 0.81 4.71 4.86
CA ILE A 19 0.85 4.02 3.57
C ILE A 19 -0.57 3.82 3.05
N LEU A 20 -1.47 3.23 3.83
CA LEU A 20 -2.85 2.94 3.43
C LEU A 20 -3.73 4.20 3.23
N ALA A 21 -3.30 5.35 3.76
CA ALA A 21 -3.95 6.63 3.58
C ALA A 21 -3.42 7.44 2.37
N THR A 22 -2.25 7.10 1.84
CA THR A 22 -1.74 7.75 0.62
C THR A 22 -2.51 7.25 -0.59
N PRO A 23 -2.89 8.10 -1.55
CA PRO A 23 -3.44 7.65 -2.82
C PRO A 23 -2.41 6.87 -3.64
N ILE A 24 -2.88 5.97 -4.52
CA ILE A 24 -2.02 5.30 -5.50
C ILE A 24 -2.06 6.10 -6.80
N ASP A 25 -0.88 6.48 -7.28
CA ASP A 25 -0.72 7.04 -8.62
C ASP A 25 -0.61 5.90 -9.65
N PHE A 26 -1.76 5.46 -10.16
CA PHE A 26 -1.81 4.34 -11.11
C PHE A 26 -1.21 4.71 -12.46
N ASP A 27 -1.39 5.94 -12.92
CA ASP A 27 -0.87 6.42 -14.21
C ASP A 27 0.66 6.37 -14.22
N LYS A 28 1.29 6.80 -13.13
CA LYS A 28 2.74 6.68 -12.97
C LYS A 28 3.20 5.23 -12.99
N LEU A 29 2.55 4.34 -12.25
CA LEU A 29 2.91 2.92 -12.22
C LEU A 29 2.77 2.23 -13.59
N ILE A 30 1.82 2.69 -14.42
CA ILE A 30 1.67 2.21 -15.80
C ILE A 30 2.78 2.78 -16.67
N SER A 31 3.06 4.08 -16.58
CA SER A 31 4.13 4.74 -17.33
C SER A 31 5.51 4.15 -17.01
N ASP A 32 5.74 3.77 -15.76
CA ASP A 32 6.99 3.13 -15.30
C ASP A 32 7.05 1.64 -15.70
N GLY A 33 6.02 1.11 -16.38
CA GLY A 33 5.95 -0.29 -16.83
C GLY A 33 5.72 -1.32 -15.72
N LEU A 34 5.42 -0.86 -14.50
CA LEU A 34 5.21 -1.72 -13.33
C LEU A 34 3.82 -2.34 -13.29
N LEU A 35 2.83 -1.62 -13.85
CA LEU A 35 1.46 -2.07 -14.02
C LEU A 35 1.03 -2.03 -15.47
N LYS A 36 0.10 -2.92 -15.82
CA LYS A 36 -0.64 -2.91 -17.08
C LYS A 36 -2.11 -2.76 -16.77
N GLN A 37 -2.76 -1.77 -17.37
CA GLN A 37 -4.21 -1.62 -17.27
C GLN A 37 -4.89 -2.36 -18.42
N VAL A 38 -5.85 -3.23 -18.10
CA VAL A 38 -6.69 -3.92 -19.09
C VAL A 38 -8.14 -3.75 -18.66
N GLY A 39 -8.85 -2.86 -19.35
CA GLY A 39 -10.19 -2.41 -18.94
C GLY A 39 -10.14 -1.71 -17.58
N THR A 40 -10.93 -2.20 -16.62
CA THR A 40 -11.01 -1.66 -15.25
C THR A 40 -10.08 -2.36 -14.26
N SER A 41 -9.24 -3.29 -14.73
CA SER A 41 -8.36 -4.10 -13.88
C SER A 41 -6.89 -3.79 -14.14
N TYR A 42 -6.08 -3.89 -13.08
CA TYR A 42 -4.63 -3.74 -13.14
C TYR A 42 -3.94 -5.09 -13.02
N TYR A 43 -2.84 -5.23 -13.75
CA TYR A 43 -2.04 -6.44 -13.82
C TYR A 43 -0.57 -6.11 -13.64
N THR A 44 0.21 -7.06 -13.15
CA THR A 44 1.67 -7.01 -13.16
C THR A 44 2.23 -8.37 -13.54
N ASP A 45 3.43 -8.39 -14.11
CA ASP A 45 4.15 -9.64 -14.33
C ASP A 45 4.95 -10.05 -13.07
N ASN A 46 5.28 -9.08 -12.20
CA ASN A 46 6.06 -9.32 -10.99
C ASN A 46 5.65 -8.36 -9.85
N VAL A 47 4.97 -8.91 -8.84
CA VAL A 47 4.57 -8.14 -7.64
C VAL A 47 5.77 -7.62 -6.86
N HIS A 48 6.90 -8.33 -6.87
CA HIS A 48 8.12 -7.94 -6.15
C HIS A 48 8.85 -6.76 -6.80
N ALA A 49 8.51 -6.41 -8.05
CA ALA A 49 9.05 -5.22 -8.70
C ALA A 49 8.32 -3.93 -8.26
N LEU A 50 7.20 -4.05 -7.53
CA LEU A 50 6.44 -2.89 -7.09
C LEU A 50 7.12 -2.21 -5.88
N PRO A 51 7.08 -0.87 -5.81
CA PRO A 51 7.52 -0.13 -4.64
C PRO A 51 6.83 -0.63 -3.37
N GLU A 52 7.54 -0.63 -2.24
CA GLU A 52 7.07 -1.20 -0.98
C GLU A 52 5.72 -0.60 -0.52
N ASN A 53 5.55 0.72 -0.68
CA ASN A 53 4.32 1.44 -0.36
C ASN A 53 3.12 1.02 -1.23
N ILE A 54 3.36 0.48 -2.44
CA ILE A 54 2.33 -0.05 -3.33
C ILE A 54 2.08 -1.52 -3.03
N SER A 55 3.14 -2.31 -2.83
CA SER A 55 3.04 -3.73 -2.48
C SER A 55 2.20 -3.95 -1.21
N LYS A 56 2.41 -3.13 -0.18
CA LYS A 56 1.61 -3.14 1.07
C LYS A 56 0.14 -2.77 0.88
N LYS A 57 -0.24 -2.18 -0.25
CA LYS A 57 -1.64 -1.85 -0.57
C LYS A 57 -2.34 -2.94 -1.38
N ILE A 58 -1.61 -3.96 -1.84
CA ILE A 58 -2.21 -5.07 -2.56
C ILE A 58 -3.05 -5.88 -1.57
N LYS A 59 -4.34 -5.95 -1.85
CA LYS A 59 -5.29 -6.74 -1.08
C LYS A 59 -5.25 -8.20 -1.49
N THR A 60 -5.25 -8.44 -2.80
CA THR A 60 -5.08 -9.78 -3.38
C THR A 60 -4.38 -9.67 -4.72
N PHE A 61 -3.69 -10.74 -5.10
CA PHE A 61 -3.26 -10.95 -6.47
C PHE A 61 -3.67 -12.36 -6.91
N THR A 62 -4.08 -12.50 -8.17
CA THR A 62 -4.54 -13.78 -8.71
C THR A 62 -3.88 -14.03 -10.07
N PRO A 63 -3.24 -15.19 -10.28
CA PRO A 63 -2.68 -15.55 -11.58
C PRO A 63 -3.77 -15.64 -12.66
N THR A 64 -3.49 -15.07 -13.84
CA THR A 64 -4.36 -15.12 -15.01
C THR A 64 -3.53 -15.29 -16.29
N LYS A 65 -4.19 -15.55 -17.42
CA LYS A 65 -3.54 -15.59 -18.74
C LYS A 65 -2.83 -14.28 -19.14
N LYS A 66 -3.10 -13.17 -18.45
CA LYS A 66 -2.54 -11.83 -18.72
C LYS A 66 -1.51 -11.39 -17.66
N GLY A 67 -1.05 -12.32 -16.81
CA GLY A 67 -0.20 -12.04 -15.65
C GLY A 67 -0.98 -12.06 -14.33
N LEU A 68 -0.42 -11.45 -13.29
CA LEU A 68 -1.03 -11.36 -11.96
C LEU A 68 -2.01 -10.20 -11.91
N LYS A 69 -3.31 -10.50 -11.81
CA LYS A 69 -4.34 -9.49 -11.60
C LYS A 69 -4.23 -8.97 -10.17
N LEU A 70 -4.15 -7.66 -9.99
CA LEU A 70 -4.03 -7.02 -8.68
C LEU A 70 -5.36 -6.38 -8.25
N THR A 71 -5.67 -6.50 -6.96
CA THR A 71 -6.67 -5.67 -6.30
C THR A 71 -6.02 -4.92 -5.15
N PHE A 72 -6.44 -3.67 -4.93
CA PHE A 72 -5.85 -2.78 -3.93
C PHE A 72 -6.85 -2.49 -2.81
N TYR A 73 -6.33 -2.26 -1.60
CA TYR A 73 -7.13 -1.67 -0.54
C TYR A 73 -7.59 -0.28 -0.95
N LYS A 74 -8.89 -0.01 -0.78
CA LYS A 74 -9.42 1.34 -0.96
C LYS A 74 -9.01 2.20 0.24
N GLU A 75 -8.63 3.43 -0.03
CA GLU A 75 -8.46 4.45 1.00
C GLU A 75 -9.76 4.59 1.80
N THR A 76 -9.66 4.51 3.12
CA THR A 76 -10.82 4.72 4.00
C THR A 76 -10.60 5.96 4.86
N LYS A 77 -11.68 6.68 5.15
CA LYS A 77 -11.65 7.85 6.06
C LYS A 77 -11.02 7.53 7.41
N LYS A 78 -11.18 6.28 7.88
CA LYS A 78 -10.60 5.79 9.14
C LYS A 78 -9.07 5.71 9.05
N MET A 79 -8.51 5.16 7.98
CA MET A 79 -7.05 5.10 7.81
C MET A 79 -6.45 6.48 7.60
N ILE A 80 -7.12 7.37 6.87
CA ILE A 80 -6.69 8.77 6.72
C ILE A 80 -6.68 9.47 8.08
N LYS A 81 -7.72 9.28 8.90
CA LYS A 81 -7.77 9.85 10.26
C LYS A 81 -6.65 9.27 11.13
N LEU A 82 -6.47 7.95 11.14
CA LEU A 82 -5.43 7.29 11.92
C LEU A 82 -4.03 7.77 11.51
N ALA A 83 -3.78 7.93 10.21
CA ALA A 83 -2.51 8.47 9.70
C ALA A 83 -2.25 9.88 10.21
N LYS A 84 -3.27 10.75 10.28
CA LYS A 84 -3.16 12.10 10.86
C LYS A 84 -2.92 12.04 12.37
N ASP A 85 -3.71 11.24 13.09
CA ASP A 85 -3.63 11.14 14.55
C ASP A 85 -2.27 10.57 15.01
N THR A 86 -1.60 9.77 14.16
CA THR A 86 -0.33 9.10 14.46
C THR A 86 0.89 9.71 13.75
N GLU A 87 0.74 10.83 13.04
CA GLU A 87 1.81 11.46 12.26
C GLU A 87 3.06 11.76 13.12
N HIS A 88 2.84 12.24 14.35
CA HIS A 88 3.88 12.54 15.34
C HIS A 88 4.72 11.33 15.80
N LEU A 89 4.25 10.10 15.54
CA LEU A 89 4.96 8.87 15.89
C LEU A 89 5.89 8.39 14.76
N ARG A 90 5.78 8.94 13.56
CA ARG A 90 6.60 8.54 12.40
C ARG A 90 7.99 9.16 12.41
N ASP A 91 8.09 10.42 12.85
CA ASP A 91 9.30 11.25 12.70
C ASP A 91 10.17 11.31 13.99
N LYS A 92 9.92 10.42 14.95
CA LYS A 92 10.68 10.22 16.21
C LYS A 92 11.42 8.89 16.19
#